data_AF-A0A0G2AZ29-F1
#
_entry.id   AF-A0A0G2AZ29-F1
#
_cell.length_a   1.000
_cell.length_b   1.000
_cell.length_c   1.000
_cell.angle_alpha   90.00
_cell.angle_beta   90.00
_cell.angle_gamma   90.00
#
_symmetry.space_group_name_H-M   'P 1'
#
loop_
_entity.id
_entity.type
_entity.pdbx_description
1 polymer ?
#
loop_
_entity_poly.entity_id
_entity_poly.type
_entity_poly.pdbx_seq_one_letter_code
_entity_poly.pdbx_strand_id
1 'polypeptide(L)'
;MILLLSGASETARALVVDKILDTHKDWRHLALEDLREEDTWNEEEIGMEEVFGVMIACDCAKDVQQEGCHIIITCPSVHLIETVRDTFPEKIVTVHMGEEKEGEETFSHVLNPKTHSLNDTCNFLEELIAQ
;
A
#
# COMPACT_ATOMS: atom_id res chain seq x y z
N MET A 1 -6.84 3.17 10.83
CA MET A 1 -5.79 2.17 10.49
C MET A 1 -5.17 2.55 9.16
N ILE A 2 -3.91 2.16 8.91
CA ILE A 2 -3.29 2.30 7.58
C ILE A 2 -2.87 0.91 7.09
N LEU A 3 -3.30 0.57 5.90
CA LEU A 3 -2.91 -0.65 5.18
C LEU A 3 -2.07 -0.24 3.98
N LEU A 4 -0.85 -0.75 3.86
CA LEU A 4 0.00 -0.52 2.69
C LEU A 4 0.08 -1.80 1.86
N LEU A 5 -0.32 -1.73 0.60
CA LEU A 5 -0.19 -2.81 -0.39
C LEU A 5 1.00 -2.52 -1.31
N SER A 6 1.85 -3.51 -1.50
CA SER A 6 2.98 -3.44 -2.44
C SER A 6 3.12 -4.74 -3.23
N GLY A 7 4.01 -4.79 -4.23
CA GLY A 7 4.30 -6.01 -4.98
C GLY A 7 3.55 -6.07 -6.31
N ALA A 8 2.59 -6.99 -6.45
CA ALA A 8 1.81 -7.33 -7.64
C ALA A 8 1.47 -6.13 -8.53
N SER A 9 1.18 -6.34 -9.81
CA SER A 9 0.90 -5.25 -10.76
C SER A 9 -0.08 -4.21 -10.21
N GLU A 10 0.06 -2.96 -10.66
CA GLU A 10 -0.84 -1.86 -10.30
C GLU A 10 -2.32 -2.25 -10.47
N THR A 11 -2.66 -2.89 -11.58
CA THR A 11 -4.01 -3.41 -11.83
C THR A 11 -4.49 -4.39 -10.76
N ALA A 12 -3.62 -5.30 -10.29
CA ALA A 12 -3.98 -6.25 -9.24
C ALA A 12 -4.21 -5.54 -7.89
N ARG A 13 -3.38 -4.55 -7.54
CA ARG A 13 -3.57 -3.73 -6.34
C ARG A 13 -4.85 -2.91 -6.42
N ALA A 14 -5.12 -2.27 -7.55
CA ALA A 14 -6.34 -1.49 -7.79
C ALA A 14 -7.61 -2.35 -7.64
N LEU A 15 -7.64 -3.55 -8.22
CA LEU A 15 -8.77 -4.46 -8.07
C LEU A 15 -9.03 -4.88 -6.61
N VAL A 16 -7.96 -5.08 -5.84
CA VAL A 16 -8.08 -5.37 -4.41
C VAL A 16 -8.64 -4.16 -3.67
N VAL A 17 -8.11 -2.97 -3.94
CA VAL A 17 -8.57 -1.71 -3.33
C VAL A 17 -10.04 -1.45 -3.64
N ASP A 18 -10.45 -1.54 -4.90
CA ASP A 18 -11.83 -1.32 -5.32
C ASP A 18 -12.81 -2.19 -4.54
N LYS A 19 -12.49 -3.48 -4.37
CA LYS A 19 -13.32 -4.41 -3.61
C LYS A 19 -13.42 -4.02 -2.12
N ILE A 20 -12.31 -3.56 -1.52
CA ILE A 20 -12.31 -3.08 -0.12
C ILE A 20 -13.14 -1.81 0.02
N LEU A 21 -12.96 -0.82 -0.88
CA LEU A 21 -13.71 0.43 -0.85
C LEU A 21 -15.20 0.25 -1.19
N ASP A 22 -15.54 -0.80 -1.92
CA ASP A 22 -16.93 -1.17 -2.18
C ASP A 22 -17.65 -1.60 -0.89
N THR A 23 -16.95 -2.31 0.00
CA THR A 23 -17.46 -2.77 1.29
C THR A 23 -17.34 -1.71 2.40
N HIS A 24 -16.19 -1.05 2.51
CA HIS A 24 -15.83 -0.17 3.63
C HIS A 24 -15.81 1.31 3.21
N LYS A 25 -16.92 2.01 3.39
CA LYS A 25 -17.11 3.41 2.92
C LYS A 25 -16.39 4.48 3.75
N ASP A 26 -15.90 4.10 4.92
CA ASP A 26 -15.04 4.89 5.81
C ASP A 26 -13.56 4.83 5.43
N TRP A 27 -13.21 4.02 4.43
CA TRP A 27 -11.86 3.92 3.89
C TRP A 27 -11.61 4.90 2.75
N ARG A 28 -10.36 5.34 2.65
CA ARG A 28 -9.84 6.17 1.56
C ARG A 28 -8.62 5.52 0.95
N HIS A 29 -8.40 5.74 -0.34
CA HIS A 29 -7.25 5.20 -1.06
C HIS A 29 -6.28 6.31 -1.42
N LEU A 30 -5.00 6.06 -1.17
CA LEU A 30 -3.89 6.82 -1.68
C LEU A 30 -3.08 5.93 -2.63
N ALA A 31 -3.17 6.20 -3.93
CA ALA A 31 -2.30 5.58 -4.93
C ALA A 31 -1.00 6.36 -5.04
N LEU A 32 0.12 5.78 -4.62
CA LEU A 32 1.43 6.41 -4.81
C LEU A 32 1.91 6.28 -6.27
N GLU A 33 1.29 5.39 -7.04
CA GLU A 33 1.49 5.24 -8.48
C GLU A 33 1.18 6.54 -9.22
N ASP A 34 0.13 7.25 -8.80
CA ASP A 34 -0.32 8.52 -9.39
C ASP A 34 0.68 9.68 -9.22
N LEU A 35 1.72 9.50 -8.39
CA LEU A 35 2.75 10.53 -8.19
C LEU A 35 3.73 10.64 -9.38
N ARG A 36 3.73 9.66 -10.29
CA ARG A 36 4.51 9.70 -11.53
C ARG A 36 3.57 9.65 -12.73
N GLU A 37 3.92 10.40 -13.78
CA GLU A 37 3.19 10.37 -15.06
C GLU A 37 3.58 9.17 -15.93
N GLU A 38 4.68 8.49 -15.62
CA GLU A 38 5.15 7.32 -16.38
C GLU A 38 4.60 6.01 -15.82
N ASP A 39 4.04 5.18 -16.69
CA ASP A 39 3.44 3.86 -16.37
C ASP A 39 4.44 2.83 -15.79
N THR A 40 5.74 3.14 -15.76
CA THR A 40 6.78 2.22 -15.28
C THR A 40 7.65 2.85 -14.20
N TRP A 41 7.59 2.26 -13.00
CA TRP A 41 8.50 2.57 -11.91
C TRP A 41 9.81 1.80 -12.10
N ASN A 42 10.87 2.50 -12.47
CA ASN A 42 12.23 1.96 -12.44
C ASN A 42 12.79 2.10 -11.03
N GLU A 43 13.01 0.97 -10.34
CA GLU A 43 13.54 0.94 -8.97
C GLU A 43 14.93 1.61 -8.87
N GLU A 44 15.72 1.60 -9.95
CA GLU A 44 17.05 2.25 -9.99
C GLU A 44 16.99 3.77 -10.11
N GLU A 45 15.82 4.35 -10.37
CA GLU A 45 15.61 5.78 -10.62
C GLU A 45 14.77 6.47 -9.54
N ILE A 46 14.56 5.82 -8.39
CA ILE A 46 13.88 6.46 -7.27
C ILE A 46 14.78 7.56 -6.72
N GLY A 47 14.48 8.78 -7.14
CA GLY A 47 15.19 9.98 -6.76
C GLY A 47 14.60 10.62 -5.51
N MET A 48 15.23 11.74 -5.16
CA MET A 48 14.80 12.55 -4.02
C MET A 48 13.41 13.18 -4.27
N GLU A 49 13.06 13.48 -5.52
CA GLU A 49 11.76 14.06 -5.88
C GLU A 49 10.61 13.09 -5.59
N GLU A 50 10.77 11.80 -5.93
CA GLU A 50 9.78 10.75 -5.62
C GLU A 50 9.62 10.56 -4.11
N VAL A 51 10.74 10.51 -3.38
CA VAL A 51 10.72 10.40 -1.91
C VAL A 51 9.96 11.58 -1.29
N PHE A 52 10.25 12.81 -1.73
CA PHE A 52 9.52 13.98 -1.25
C PHE A 52 8.04 13.95 -1.63
N GLY A 53 7.70 13.52 -2.85
CA GLY A 53 6.32 13.35 -3.29
C GLY A 53 5.55 12.38 -2.41
N VAL A 54 6.15 11.22 -2.10
CA VAL A 54 5.57 10.23 -1.18
C VAL A 54 5.39 10.80 0.21
N MET A 55 6.39 11.50 0.75
CA MET A 55 6.29 12.14 2.07
C MET A 55 5.12 13.13 2.13
N ILE A 56 4.98 14.00 1.13
CA ILE A 56 3.89 14.99 1.06
C ILE A 56 2.53 14.27 0.96
N ALA A 57 2.41 13.28 0.08
CA ALA A 57 1.19 12.51 -0.10
C ALA A 57 0.77 11.78 1.19
N CYS A 58 1.73 11.20 1.89
CA CYS A 58 1.51 10.55 3.17
C CYS A 58 1.13 11.55 4.27
N ASP A 59 1.71 12.76 4.28
CA ASP A 59 1.33 13.80 5.25
C ASP A 59 -0.11 14.27 5.02
N CYS A 60 -0.52 14.49 3.77
CA CYS A 60 -1.93 14.76 3.42
C CYS A 60 -2.86 13.63 3.89
N ALA A 61 -2.44 12.37 3.76
CA ALA A 61 -3.20 11.23 4.25
C ALA A 61 -3.33 11.22 5.79
N LYS A 62 -2.36 11.72 6.55
CA LYS A 62 -2.53 11.85 8.02
C LYS A 62 -3.69 12.76 8.38
N ASP A 63 -3.85 13.88 7.69
CA ASP A 63 -4.93 14.82 7.97
C ASP A 63 -6.29 14.14 7.79
N VAL A 64 -6.45 13.38 6.70
CA VAL A 64 -7.65 12.56 6.43
C VAL A 64 -7.84 11.46 7.49
N GLN A 65 -6.75 10.86 7.97
CA GLN A 65 -6.82 9.87 9.05
C GLN A 65 -7.31 10.50 10.37
N GLN A 66 -6.89 11.72 10.68
CA GLN A 66 -7.32 12.46 11.87
C GLN A 66 -8.81 12.79 11.86
N GLU A 67 -9.43 12.86 10.68
CA GLU A 67 -10.89 12.97 10.51
C GLU A 67 -11.64 11.66 10.80
N GLY A 68 -10.93 10.59 11.17
CA GLY A 68 -11.49 9.30 11.55
C GLY A 68 -11.59 8.29 10.41
N CYS A 69 -10.98 8.57 9.25
CA CYS A 69 -10.95 7.64 8.13
C CYS A 69 -9.84 6.59 8.28
N HIS A 70 -10.06 5.43 7.69
CA HIS A 70 -9.02 4.43 7.46
C HIS A 70 -8.41 4.64 6.07
N ILE A 71 -7.14 4.25 5.89
CA ILE A 71 -6.42 4.52 4.64
C ILE A 71 -5.81 3.23 4.12
N ILE A 72 -6.03 2.97 2.84
CA ILE A 72 -5.28 1.98 2.06
C ILE A 72 -4.33 2.73 1.12
N ILE A 73 -3.05 2.37 1.17
CA ILE A 73 -1.99 2.95 0.35
C ILE A 73 -1.53 1.88 -0.63
N THR A 74 -1.53 2.16 -1.92
CA THR A 74 -0.85 1.30 -2.90
C THR A 74 0.52 1.88 -3.22
N CYS A 75 1.54 1.04 -3.12
CA CYS A 75 2.92 1.45 -3.25
C CYS A 75 3.56 0.71 -4.45
N PRO A 76 4.06 1.45 -5.47
CA PRO A 76 4.62 0.85 -6.67
C PRO A 76 5.96 0.16 -6.45
N SER A 77 6.74 0.60 -5.45
CA SER A 77 8.08 0.09 -5.20
C SER A 77 8.32 -0.23 -3.74
N VAL A 78 9.03 -1.34 -3.50
CA VAL A 78 9.43 -1.75 -2.15
C VAL A 78 10.39 -0.76 -1.49
N HIS A 79 11.16 0.00 -2.27
CA HIS A 79 12.11 0.99 -1.76
C HIS A 79 11.44 2.21 -1.12
N LEU A 80 10.18 2.48 -1.44
CA LEU A 80 9.43 3.61 -0.86
C LEU A 80 8.74 3.24 0.45
N ILE A 81 8.71 1.95 0.83
CA ILE A 81 7.96 1.47 1.99
C ILE A 81 8.51 2.07 3.28
N GLU A 82 9.83 2.16 3.43
CA GLU A 82 10.44 2.79 4.61
C GLU A 82 10.03 4.26 4.73
N THR A 83 9.99 5.00 3.62
CA THR A 83 9.50 6.39 3.60
C THR A 83 8.06 6.49 4.09
N VAL A 84 7.18 5.57 3.65
CA VAL A 84 5.79 5.55 4.12
C VAL A 84 5.72 5.17 5.61
N ARG A 85 6.49 4.16 6.05
CA ARG A 85 6.52 3.73 7.46
C ARG A 85 7.03 4.82 8.40
N ASP A 86 8.08 5.53 8.02
CA ASP A 86 8.62 6.66 8.79
C ASP A 86 7.60 7.79 8.92
N THR A 87 6.76 7.96 7.90
CA THR A 87 5.67 8.93 7.94
C THR A 87 4.53 8.48 8.87
N PHE A 88 4.29 7.17 9.00
CA PHE A 88 3.24 6.59 9.85
C PHE A 88 3.80 5.63 10.92
N PRO A 89 4.49 6.15 11.95
CA PRO A 89 5.19 5.31 12.93
C PRO A 89 4.25 4.50 13.83
N GLU A 90 2.97 4.90 13.95
CA GLU A 90 1.97 4.20 14.74
C GLU A 90 0.85 3.66 13.83
N LYS A 91 0.75 2.33 13.71
CA LYS A 91 -0.36 1.57 13.09
C LYS A 91 -0.40 1.52 11.56
N ILE A 92 0.73 1.23 10.92
CA ILE A 92 0.80 0.76 9.53
C ILE A 92 0.90 -0.78 9.48
N VAL A 93 0.02 -1.41 8.71
CA VAL A 93 0.10 -2.84 8.35
C VAL A 93 0.57 -2.93 6.91
N THR A 94 1.75 -3.48 6.69
CA THR A 94 2.37 -3.62 5.36
C THR A 94 2.12 -5.02 4.80
N VAL A 95 1.46 -5.10 3.64
CA VAL A 95 1.14 -6.36 2.94
C VAL A 95 1.85 -6.39 1.59
N HIS A 96 2.67 -7.40 1.37
CA HIS A 96 3.31 -7.67 0.09
C HIS A 96 2.49 -8.68 -0.72
N MET A 97 2.01 -8.30 -1.90
CA MET A 97 1.34 -9.19 -2.85
C MET A 97 2.35 -9.74 -3.85
N GLY A 98 3.17 -10.71 -3.47
CA GLY A 98 4.26 -11.15 -4.33
C GLY A 98 5.02 -12.33 -3.77
N GLU A 99 6.03 -12.77 -4.52
CA GLU A 99 6.98 -13.76 -4.00
C GLU A 99 7.76 -13.17 -2.84
N GLU A 100 8.12 -14.02 -1.88
CA GLU A 100 9.09 -13.71 -0.85
C GLU A 100 10.40 -13.25 -1.51
N LYS A 101 10.86 -12.05 -1.16
CA LYS A 101 12.12 -11.44 -1.64
C LYS A 101 12.92 -10.93 -0.44
N GLU A 102 14.23 -10.74 -0.63
CA GLU A 102 15.09 -10.09 0.37
C GLU A 102 14.49 -8.73 0.80
N GLY A 103 14.32 -8.52 2.11
CA GLY A 103 13.59 -7.36 2.68
C GLY A 103 12.30 -7.70 3.44
N GLU A 104 12.05 -8.97 3.78
CA GLU A 104 10.85 -9.44 4.49
C GLU A 104 10.59 -8.74 5.83
N GLU A 105 11.62 -8.29 6.54
CA GLU A 105 11.45 -7.58 7.82
C GLU A 105 10.65 -6.27 7.69
N THR A 106 10.50 -5.77 6.45
CA THR A 106 9.74 -4.56 6.14
C THR A 106 8.23 -4.83 6.03
N PHE A 107 7.81 -6.09 5.88
CA PHE A 107 6.42 -6.50 5.68
C PHE A 107 5.78 -7.11 6.93
N SER A 108 4.54 -6.74 7.21
CA SER A 108 3.73 -7.39 8.24
C SER A 108 3.20 -8.74 7.74
N HIS A 109 2.89 -8.82 6.44
CA HIS A 109 2.36 -10.02 5.79
C HIS A 109 2.85 -10.12 4.33
N VAL A 110 3.01 -11.35 3.86
CA VAL A 110 3.35 -11.67 2.46
C VAL A 110 2.32 -12.65 1.89
N LEU A 111 1.74 -12.31 0.75
CA LEU A 111 0.70 -13.06 0.05
C LEU A 111 1.21 -13.44 -1.34
N ASN A 112 1.72 -14.67 -1.45
CA ASN A 112 2.31 -15.15 -2.69
C ASN A 112 1.22 -15.54 -3.71
N PRO A 113 1.19 -14.94 -4.91
CA PRO A 113 0.17 -15.23 -5.92
C PRO A 113 0.20 -16.67 -6.45
N LYS A 114 1.29 -17.43 -6.22
CA LYS A 114 1.36 -18.87 -6.52
C LYS A 114 0.52 -19.72 -5.57
N THR A 115 0.26 -19.23 -4.36
CA THR A 115 -0.47 -19.96 -3.31
C THR A 115 -1.76 -19.27 -2.87
N HIS A 116 -1.89 -17.97 -3.14
CA HIS A 116 -3.04 -17.15 -2.80
C HIS A 116 -3.61 -16.52 -4.07
N SER A 117 -4.89 -16.75 -4.32
CA SER A 117 -5.61 -16.01 -5.37
C SER A 117 -5.85 -14.55 -4.95
N LEU A 118 -6.27 -13.73 -5.90
CA LEU A 118 -6.71 -12.36 -5.61
C LEU A 118 -7.91 -12.34 -4.64
N ASN A 119 -8.79 -13.34 -4.71
CA ASN A 119 -9.88 -13.48 -3.74
C ASN A 119 -9.40 -13.84 -2.34
N ASP A 120 -8.40 -14.72 -2.23
CA ASP A 120 -7.80 -15.06 -0.93
C ASP A 120 -7.13 -13.83 -0.31
N THR A 121 -6.48 -13.00 -1.15
CA THR A 121 -5.92 -11.72 -0.73
C THR A 121 -6.99 -10.79 -0.18
N CYS A 122 -8.09 -10.58 -0.90
CA CYS A 122 -9.19 -9.75 -0.40
C CYS A 122 -9.77 -10.28 0.91
N ASN A 123 -10.01 -11.59 1.02
CA ASN A 123 -10.56 -12.19 2.23
C ASN A 123 -9.63 -11.99 3.43
N PHE A 124 -8.31 -12.17 3.22
CA PHE A 124 -7.31 -11.92 4.24
C PHE A 124 -7.32 -10.45 4.70
N LEU A 125 -7.41 -9.50 3.76
CA LEU A 125 -7.50 -8.09 4.09
C LEU A 125 -8.79 -7.76 4.85
N GLU A 126 -9.92 -8.33 4.48
CA GLU A 126 -11.19 -8.20 5.22
C GLU A 126 -11.05 -8.70 6.67
N GLU A 127 -10.37 -9.82 6.88
CA GLU A 127 -10.09 -10.35 8.22
C GLU A 127 -9.16 -9.45 9.04
N LEU A 128 -8.19 -8.78 8.40
CA LEU A 128 -7.36 -7.77 9.06
C LEU A 128 -8.15 -6.52 9.43
N ILE A 129 -9.07 -6.10 8.56
CA ILE A 129 -9.90 -4.90 8.76
C ILE A 129 -10.90 -5.09 9.91
N ALA A 130 -11.38 -6.32 10.11
CA ALA A 130 -12.35 -6.64 11.16
C ALA A 130 -11.76 -6.75 12.59
N GLN A 131 -10.43 -6.66 12.75
CA GLN A 131 -9.72 -6.75 14.04
C GLN A 131 -9.66 -5.39 14.76
#